data_AF-A0A923IDT2-F1
#
_entry.id   AF-A0A923IDT2-F1
#
_cell.length_a   1.000
_cell.length_b   1.000
_cell.length_c   1.000
_cell.angle_alpha   90.00
_cell.angle_beta   90.00
_cell.angle_gamma   90.00
#
_symmetry.space_group_name_H-M   'P 1'
#
loop_
_entity.id
_entity.type
_entity.pdbx_description
1 polymer ?
#
loop_
_entity_poly.entity_id
_entity_poly.type
_entity_poly.pdbx_seq_one_letter_code
_entity_poly.pdbx_strand_id
1 'polypeptide(L)' 'MYKDYYHLKAEPFSTHPNTGTFFISETHKQAWYYLLFGIDTQEPFLVLTGDYGMGKTLLCLRLI' A
#
# COMPACT_ATOMS: atom_id res chain seq x y z
N MET A 1 8.69 -17.77 -17.58
CA MET A 1 7.50 -18.53 -18.06
C MET A 1 6.24 -17.67 -18.09
N TYR A 2 5.66 -17.24 -16.96
CA TYR A 2 4.51 -16.31 -16.99
C TYR A 2 4.89 -14.86 -17.32
N LYS A 3 6.04 -14.40 -16.83
CA LYS A 3 6.53 -13.04 -17.09
C LYS A 3 6.71 -12.77 -18.59
N ASP A 4 7.33 -13.72 -19.29
CA ASP A 4 7.62 -13.59 -20.73
C ASP A 4 6.37 -13.78 -21.59
N TYR A 5 5.49 -14.72 -21.22
CA TYR A 5 4.24 -15.01 -21.93
C TYR A 5 3.22 -13.85 -21.84
N TYR A 6 3.12 -13.21 -20.67
CA TYR A 6 2.19 -12.09 -20.43
C TYR A 6 2.86 -10.71 -20.53
N HIS A 7 4.13 -10.65 -20.96
CA HIS A 7 4.92 -9.40 -21.06
C HIS A 7 4.91 -8.56 -19.77
N LEU A 8 4.97 -9.22 -18.61
CA LEU A 8 4.92 -8.56 -17.32
C LEU A 8 6.26 -7.89 -17.02
N LYS A 9 6.20 -6.66 -16.47
CA LYS A 9 7.39 -5.89 -16.09
C LYS A 9 8.15 -6.49 -14.90
N ALA A 10 7.45 -7.26 -14.07
CA ALA A 10 7.98 -7.92 -12.88
C ALA A 10 7.48 -9.35 -12.78
N GLU A 11 8.07 -10.16 -11.89
CA GLU A 11 7.55 -11.49 -11.62
C GLU A 11 6.15 -11.41 -11.00
N PRO A 12 5.16 -12.11 -11.57
CA PRO A 12 3.83 -12.18 -10.98
C PRO A 12 3.87 -12.98 -9.67
N PHE A 13 3.03 -12.60 -8.71
CA PHE A 13 2.83 -13.31 -7.44
C PHE A 13 4.05 -13.36 -6.50
N SER A 14 4.95 -12.38 -6.56
CA SER A 14 6.01 -12.25 -5.55
C SER A 14 5.39 -12.08 -4.16
N THR A 15 5.89 -12.85 -3.18
CA THR A 15 5.49 -12.76 -1.77
C THR A 15 6.14 -11.58 -1.06
N HIS A 16 7.12 -10.93 -1.69
CA HIS A 16 7.76 -9.75 -1.14
C HIS A 16 6.89 -8.52 -1.36
N PRO A 17 6.58 -7.74 -0.30
CA PRO A 17 5.84 -6.49 -0.45
C PRO A 17 6.67 -5.53 -1.30
N ASN A 18 6.17 -5.22 -2.51
CA ASN A 18 6.80 -4.28 -3.43
C ASN A 18 5.97 -2.99 -3.47
N THR A 19 6.51 -1.89 -2.95
CA THR A 19 5.86 -0.58 -2.96
C THR A 19 5.73 0.01 -4.36
N GLY A 20 6.55 -0.44 -5.32
CA GLY A 20 6.46 -0.09 -6.74
C GLY A 20 5.27 -0.70 -7.47
N THR A 21 4.61 -1.70 -6.87
CA THR A 21 3.35 -2.30 -7.37
C THR A 21 2.12 -1.87 -6.57
N PHE A 22 2.25 -0.84 -5.72
CA PHE A 22 1.12 -0.35 -4.94
C PHE A 22 0.08 0.34 -5.84
N PHE A 23 -1.11 -0.24 -5.91
CA PHE A 23 -2.24 0.38 -6.58
C PHE A 23 -3.02 1.26 -5.60
N ILE A 24 -3.04 2.56 -5.86
CA ILE A 24 -3.74 3.52 -4.99
C ILE A 24 -5.23 3.57 -5.35
N SER A 25 -5.99 2.61 -4.81
CA SER A 25 -7.45 2.63 -4.93
C SER A 25 -8.03 3.88 -4.24
N GLU A 26 -9.29 4.20 -4.52
CA GLU A 26 -9.92 5.37 -3.90
C GLU A 26 -9.95 5.26 -2.36
N THR A 27 -10.21 4.07 -1.83
CA THR A 27 -10.15 3.79 -0.39
C THR A 27 -8.73 3.96 0.16
N HIS A 28 -7.72 3.52 -0.59
CA HIS A 28 -6.31 3.72 -0.20
C HIS A 28 -5.90 5.19 -0.23
N LYS A 29 -6.38 5.98 -1.20
CA LYS A 29 -6.14 7.44 -1.24
C LYS A 29 -6.73 8.13 -0.02
N GLN A 30 -7.97 7.81 0.34
CA GLN A 30 -8.62 8.39 1.51
C GLN A 30 -7.83 8.06 2.78
N ALA A 31 -7.49 6.79 2.99
CA ALA A 31 -6.66 6.36 4.12
C ALA A 31 -5.29 7.08 4.12
N TRP A 32 -4.67 7.25 2.96
CA TRP A 32 -3.41 7.99 2.81
C TRP A 32 -3.54 9.46 3.25
N TYR A 33 -4.61 10.15 2.85
CA TYR A 33 -4.86 11.53 3.27
C TYR A 33 -5.06 11.65 4.78
N TYR A 34 -5.80 10.73 5.40
CA TYR A 34 -5.98 10.72 6.86
C TYR A 34 -4.66 10.49 7.61
N LEU A 35 -3.81 9.58 7.10
CA LEU A 35 -2.50 9.32 7.69
C LEU A 35 -1.60 10.56 7.58
N LEU A 36 -1.52 11.19 6.40
CA LEU A 36 -0.72 12.40 6.21
C LEU A 36 -1.23 13.56 7.06
N PHE A 37 -2.54 13.77 7.10
CA PHE A 37 -3.15 14.82 7.92
C PHE A 37 -2.84 14.62 9.39
N GLY A 38 -3.00 13.39 9.90
CA GLY A 38 -2.69 13.09 11.30
C GLY A 38 -1.21 13.26 11.65
N ILE A 39 -0.29 13.01 10.72
CA ILE A 39 1.14 13.29 10.89
C ILE A 39 1.38 14.80 10.95
N ASP A 40 0.76 15.57 10.05
CA ASP A 40 0.90 17.03 9.97
C ASP A 40 0.35 17.73 11.22
N THR A 41 -0.78 17.24 11.75
CA THR A 41 -1.38 17.76 12.98
C THR A 41 -0.74 17.19 14.26
N GLN A 42 0.28 16.33 14.13
CA GLN A 42 0.96 15.68 15.25
C GLN A 42 0.02 14.89 16.16
N GLU A 43 -0.96 14.19 15.57
CA GLU A 43 -1.82 13.28 16.33
C GLU A 43 -0.96 12.25 17.06
N PRO A 44 -1.20 12.02 18.36
CA PRO A 44 -0.35 11.15 19.17
C PRO A 44 -0.43 9.68 18.71
N PHE A 45 -1.55 9.28 18.11
CA PHE A 45 -1.77 7.93 17.61
C PHE A 45 -2.66 7.93 16.36
N LEU A 46 -2.32 7.11 15.38
CA LEU A 46 -3.12 6.83 14.19
C LEU A 46 -3.34 5.33 14.07
N VAL A 47 -4.59 4.92 13.80
CA VAL A 47 -4.96 3.51 13.66
C VAL A 47 -5.51 3.27 12.26
N LEU A 48 -4.85 2.39 11.51
CA LEU A 48 -5.30 1.95 10.18
C LEU A 48 -5.98 0.58 10.29
N THR A 49 -7.29 0.53 10.02
CA THR A 49 -8.10 -0.69 10.07
C THR A 49 -8.49 -1.20 8.68
N GLY A 50 -8.97 -2.45 8.61
CA GLY A 50 -9.37 -3.12 7.37
C GLY A 50 -9.12 -4.62 7.42
N ASP A 51 -9.70 -5.39 6.51
CA ASP A 51 -9.61 -6.85 6.49
C ASP A 51 -8.24 -7.38 6.06
N TYR A 52 -8.05 -8.69 6.20
CA TYR A 52 -6.85 -9.39 5.74
C TYR A 52 -6.62 -9.13 4.24
N GLY A 53 -5.38 -8.83 3.88
CA GLY A 53 -5.00 -8.58 2.47
C GLY A 53 -5.34 -7.19 1.92
N MET A 54 -5.97 -6.28 2.67
CA MET A 54 -6.31 -4.92 2.19
C MET A 54 -5.13 -3.95 2.06
N GLY A 55 -3.89 -4.42 2.19
CA GLY A 55 -2.69 -3.58 1.99
C GLY A 55 -2.36 -2.62 3.13
N LYS A 56 -2.90 -2.82 4.34
CA LYS A 56 -2.60 -1.99 5.53
C LYS A 56 -1.09 -1.83 5.77
N THR A 57 -0.37 -2.95 5.85
CA THR A 57 1.09 -2.98 6.04
C THR A 57 1.83 -2.27 4.90
N LEU A 58 1.37 -2.47 3.67
CA LEU A 58 1.98 -1.85 2.49
C LEU A 58 1.78 -0.33 2.48
N LEU A 59 0.62 0.15 2.93
CA LEU A 59 0.32 1.57 3.07
C LEU A 59 1.19 2.21 4.17
N CYS A 60 1.34 1.56 5.32
CA CYS A 60 2.23 2.05 6.38
C CYS A 60 3.69 2.08 5.95
N LEU A 61 4.17 1.05 5.22
CA LEU A 61 5.54 1.03 4.70
C LEU A 61 5.83 2.15 3.71
N ARG A 62 4.81 2.73 3.06
CA ARG A 62 4.98 3.84 2.13
C ARG A 62 5.18 5.19 2.83
N LEU A 63 4.85 5.27 4.13
CA LEU A 63 5.14 6.45 4.96
C LEU A 63 6.60 6.52 5.41
N ILE A 64 7.35 5.42 5.30
CA ILE A 64 8.77 5.29 5.66
C ILE A 64 9.62 5.45 4.38
#